data_AF-A0ABD2X7V6-F1
#
_entry.id   AF-A0ABD2X7V6-F1
#
_cell.length_a   1.000
_cell.length_b   1.000
_cell.length_c   1.000
_cell.angle_alpha   90.00
_cell.angle_beta   90.00
_cell.angle_gamma   90.00
#
_symmetry.space_group_name_H-M   'P 1'
#
loop_
_entity.id
_entity.type
_entity.pdbx_description
1 polymer ?
#
loop_
_entity_poly.entity_id
_entity_poly.type
_entity_poly.pdbx_seq_one_letter_code
_entity_poly.pdbx_strand_id
1 'polypeptide(L)'
;MANIPERLRQFDAYPKTLEDFRIKTIGGAIVTILSAIVITLLFISEAIDFMTPELKEELFVDTSRGSKLRINLDIVVSSVACDLLSLDAMDTTGEQHLHIDHNIYKRRLDLKGQPIENPKKTDLAEIKKSTEKIDPADNSTTPKCGDCYGAAGEEFGITCCNTCAEVKEAYRIRKWAIQDPSMFVQCKNDASIERLKHAFKESCQIYGYMEVNRVGGSFHIAPGQSFSINHVHVHDVQPYSSSAFNLSYKIRHLSFGTNIPGVTNPIDNTQVISSGKLNNFFFLHVTLF
;
A
#
# COMPACT_ATOMS: atom_id res chain seq x y z
N MET A 1 61.24 -6.56 -2.09
CA MET A 1 60.29 -7.58 -1.61
C MET A 1 60.83 -8.09 -0.29
N ALA A 2 60.21 -7.73 0.83
CA ALA A 2 60.70 -8.14 2.14
C ALA A 2 60.47 -9.65 2.35
N ASN A 3 61.50 -10.35 2.80
CA ASN A 3 61.44 -11.77 3.13
C ASN A 3 60.47 -11.97 4.31
N ILE A 4 59.32 -12.60 4.03
CA ILE A 4 58.30 -13.03 5.00
C ILE A 4 58.90 -13.67 6.28
N PRO A 5 59.94 -14.54 6.22
CA PRO A 5 60.53 -15.12 7.43
C PRO A 5 61.25 -14.12 8.34
N GLU A 6 61.83 -13.04 7.81
CA GLU A 6 62.46 -11.99 8.63
C GLU A 6 61.43 -11.16 9.39
N ARG A 7 60.27 -10.90 8.78
CA ARG A 7 59.14 -10.22 9.42
C ARG A 7 58.51 -11.09 10.52
N LEU A 8 58.41 -12.39 10.32
CA LEU A 8 57.92 -13.35 11.33
C LEU A 8 58.85 -13.43 12.55
N ARG A 9 60.16 -13.29 12.37
CA ARG A 9 61.14 -13.24 13.49
C ARG A 9 60.94 -12.03 14.41
N GLN A 10 60.30 -10.96 13.94
CA GLN A 10 60.01 -9.77 14.75
C GLN A 10 58.79 -9.95 15.67
N PHE A 11 57.92 -10.92 15.37
CA PHE A 11 56.73 -11.24 16.18
C PHE A 11 57.00 -12.30 17.27
N ASP A 12 58.23 -12.81 17.35
CA ASP A 12 58.62 -13.81 18.32
C ASP A 12 59.06 -13.14 19.63
N ALA A 13 58.13 -13.04 20.58
CA ALA A 13 58.32 -12.30 21.83
C ALA A 13 59.21 -13.00 22.87
N TYR A 14 59.70 -14.22 22.60
CA TYR A 14 60.39 -15.05 23.59
C TYR A 14 61.87 -15.32 23.23
N PRO A 15 62.79 -15.24 24.21
CA PRO A 15 64.22 -15.54 23.99
C PRO A 15 64.40 -17.02 23.63
N LYS A 16 65.18 -17.29 22.56
CA LYS A 16 65.48 -18.65 22.11
C LYS A 16 66.50 -19.31 23.04
N THR A 17 66.28 -20.58 23.36
CA THR A 17 67.22 -21.40 24.13
C THR A 17 68.45 -21.77 23.28
N LEU A 18 69.60 -21.98 23.94
CA LEU A 18 70.85 -22.41 23.31
C LEU A 18 70.65 -23.74 22.56
N GLU A 19 71.27 -23.87 21.38
CA GLU A 19 71.02 -25.01 20.48
C GLU A 19 71.42 -26.37 21.07
N ASP A 20 72.39 -26.39 22.01
CA ASP A 20 72.90 -27.60 22.67
C ASP A 20 71.88 -28.30 23.58
N PHE A 21 70.83 -27.58 24.00
CA PHE A 21 69.73 -28.14 24.80
C PHE A 21 68.44 -28.35 23.97
N ARG A 22 68.49 -28.16 22.65
CA ARG A 22 67.32 -28.18 21.76
C ARG A 22 67.28 -29.44 20.90
N ILE A 23 66.58 -30.46 21.39
CA ILE A 23 66.31 -31.68 20.61
C ILE A 23 65.16 -31.41 19.63
N LYS A 24 65.45 -31.37 18.34
CA LYS A 24 64.43 -31.24 17.28
C LYS A 24 63.94 -32.63 16.88
N THR A 25 62.65 -32.91 17.02
CA THR A 25 62.03 -34.15 16.55
C THR A 25 61.10 -33.86 15.38
N ILE A 26 61.21 -34.65 14.31
CA ILE A 26 60.36 -34.52 13.11
C ILE A 26 58.90 -34.85 13.45
N GLY A 27 58.67 -35.85 14.31
CA GLY A 27 57.34 -36.20 14.80
C GLY A 27 56.67 -35.06 15.57
N GLY A 28 57.42 -34.34 16.41
CA GLY A 28 56.89 -33.17 17.13
C GLY A 28 56.45 -32.06 16.17
N ALA A 29 57.24 -31.78 15.14
CA ALA A 29 56.90 -30.79 14.11
C ALA A 29 55.61 -31.15 13.35
N ILE A 30 55.44 -32.43 12.98
CA ILE A 30 54.23 -32.91 12.30
C ILE A 30 52.99 -32.71 13.19
N VAL A 31 53.09 -33.10 14.47
CA VAL A 31 51.99 -32.93 15.43
C VAL A 31 51.65 -31.46 15.63
N THR A 32 52.64 -30.57 15.74
CA THR A 32 52.40 -29.12 15.87
C THR A 32 51.67 -28.54 14.65
N ILE A 33 52.05 -28.93 13.42
CA ILE A 33 51.38 -28.47 12.20
C ILE A 33 49.94 -28.97 12.15
N LEU A 34 49.71 -30.25 12.44
CA LEU A 34 48.37 -30.84 12.47
C LEU A 34 47.47 -30.15 13.51
N SER A 35 47.99 -29.93 14.72
CA SER A 35 47.26 -29.22 15.78
C SER A 35 46.97 -27.76 15.39
N ALA A 36 47.92 -27.06 14.78
CA ALA A 36 47.72 -25.68 14.33
C ALA A 36 46.63 -25.59 13.24
N ILE A 37 46.58 -26.56 12.33
CA ILE A 37 45.53 -26.64 11.30
C ILE A 37 44.16 -26.84 11.97
N VAL A 38 44.05 -27.81 12.89
CA VAL A 38 42.78 -28.09 13.59
C VAL A 38 42.32 -26.89 14.40
N ILE A 39 43.22 -26.24 15.16
CA ILE A 39 42.91 -25.03 15.93
C ILE A 39 42.44 -23.90 15.01
N THR A 40 43.09 -23.73 13.86
CA THR A 40 42.71 -22.69 12.89
C THR A 40 41.32 -22.96 12.30
N LEU A 41 41.02 -24.22 11.96
CA LEU A 41 39.70 -24.61 11.44
C LEU A 41 38.60 -24.39 12.48
N LEU A 42 38.83 -24.79 13.73
CA LEU A 42 37.88 -24.56 14.83
C LEU A 42 37.68 -23.07 15.08
N PHE A 43 38.75 -22.28 15.08
CA PHE A 43 38.66 -20.83 15.25
C PHE A 43 37.83 -20.17 14.14
N ILE A 44 38.04 -20.56 12.87
CA ILE A 44 37.26 -20.04 11.75
C ILE A 44 35.79 -20.46 11.88
N SER A 45 35.52 -21.70 12.28
CA SER A 45 34.14 -22.19 12.47
C SER A 45 33.41 -21.40 13.54
N GLU A 46 34.00 -21.25 14.73
CA GLU A 46 33.43 -20.47 15.83
C GLU A 46 33.31 -18.98 15.47
N ALA A 47 34.26 -18.43 14.73
CA ALA A 47 34.18 -17.04 14.27
C ALA A 47 33.02 -16.84 13.28
N ILE A 48 32.75 -17.82 12.42
CA ILE A 48 31.58 -17.78 11.52
C ILE A 48 30.30 -17.87 12.34
N ASP A 49 30.20 -18.83 13.27
CA ASP A 49 29.01 -19.03 14.10
C ASP A 49 28.71 -17.80 14.97
N PHE A 50 29.74 -17.22 15.61
CA PHE A 50 29.61 -15.98 16.38
C PHE A 50 29.16 -14.78 15.54
N MET A 51 29.55 -14.74 14.26
CA MET A 51 29.15 -13.68 13.32
C MET A 51 27.79 -13.97 12.66
N THR A 52 27.23 -15.17 12.80
CA THR A 52 25.88 -15.46 12.32
C THR A 52 24.83 -14.95 13.30
N PRO A 53 23.95 -14.03 12.89
CA PRO A 53 22.88 -13.54 13.76
C PRO A 53 21.83 -14.64 13.98
N GLU A 54 21.47 -14.87 15.24
CA GLU A 54 20.38 -15.78 15.62
C GLU A 54 19.08 -14.98 15.84
N LEU A 55 17.96 -15.44 15.27
CA LEU A 55 16.64 -14.87 15.51
C LEU A 55 16.04 -15.50 16.77
N LYS A 56 15.90 -14.73 17.85
CA LYS A 56 15.25 -15.16 19.09
C LYS A 56 13.87 -14.52 19.22
N GLU A 57 12.86 -15.36 19.40
CA GLU A 57 11.48 -14.94 19.63
C GLU A 57 11.21 -14.89 21.13
N GLU A 58 10.99 -13.70 21.67
CA GLU A 58 10.64 -13.50 23.08
C GLU A 58 9.28 -12.81 23.19
N LEU A 59 8.45 -13.26 24.13
CA LEU A 59 7.15 -12.65 24.40
C LEU A 59 7.30 -11.64 25.53
N PHE A 60 7.13 -10.36 25.22
CA PHE A 60 7.09 -9.28 26.20
C PHE A 60 5.74 -8.56 26.18
N VAL A 61 5.42 -7.90 27.29
CA VAL A 61 4.24 -7.03 27.37
C VAL A 61 4.57 -5.72 26.68
N ASP A 62 3.86 -5.40 25.59
CA ASP A 62 4.01 -4.11 24.93
C ASP A 62 3.53 -2.99 25.88
N THR A 63 4.47 -2.16 26.34
CA THR A 63 4.20 -1.00 27.19
C THR A 63 4.12 0.30 26.38
N SER A 64 4.35 0.24 25.06
CA SER A 64 4.29 1.41 24.20
C SER A 64 2.84 1.89 24.04
N ARG A 65 2.51 3.04 24.65
CA ARG A 65 1.21 3.68 24.47
C ARG A 65 1.22 4.55 23.22
N GLY A 66 0.24 4.37 22.34
CA GLY A 66 0.01 5.24 21.18
C GLY A 66 0.99 5.07 20.02
N SER A 67 1.71 3.95 19.97
CA SER A 67 2.57 3.64 18.84
C SER A 67 1.73 3.32 17.59
N LYS A 68 2.12 3.87 16.44
CA LYS A 68 1.51 3.56 15.16
C LYS A 68 2.12 2.26 14.58
N LEU A 69 1.33 1.54 13.80
CA LEU A 69 1.71 0.38 13.02
C LEU A 69 1.72 0.76 11.55
N ARG A 70 2.81 0.46 10.88
CA ARG A 70 2.92 0.62 9.43
C ARG A 70 2.39 -0.64 8.75
N ILE A 71 1.39 -0.51 7.88
CA ILE A 71 0.91 -1.61 7.03
C ILE A 71 1.45 -1.35 5.63
N ASN A 72 2.28 -2.26 5.11
CA ASN A 72 2.79 -2.18 3.74
C ASN A 72 1.94 -3.07 2.85
N LEU A 73 1.44 -2.53 1.74
CA LEU A 73 0.56 -3.24 0.83
C LEU A 73 0.97 -3.04 -0.63
N ASP A 74 0.79 -4.09 -1.42
CA ASP A 74 0.80 -4.08 -2.89
C ASP A 74 -0.30 -5.02 -3.36
N ILE A 75 -1.43 -4.45 -3.78
CA ILE A 75 -2.64 -5.16 -4.15
C ILE A 75 -3.07 -4.70 -5.54
N VAL A 76 -3.36 -5.66 -6.41
CA VAL A 76 -3.90 -5.39 -7.76
C VAL A 76 -5.36 -5.79 -7.79
N VAL A 77 -6.25 -4.82 -8.02
CA VAL A 77 -7.67 -5.04 -8.28
C VAL A 77 -7.87 -5.11 -9.80
N SER A 78 -8.52 -6.18 -10.25
CA SER A 78 -8.75 -6.44 -11.67
C SER A 78 -10.05 -5.78 -12.12
N SER A 79 -10.11 -5.33 -13.38
CA SER A 79 -11.36 -4.88 -14.03
C SER A 79 -12.06 -3.70 -13.33
N VAL A 80 -11.33 -2.90 -12.56
CA VAL A 80 -11.79 -1.64 -11.96
C VAL A 80 -10.69 -0.59 -12.08
N ALA A 81 -11.05 0.60 -12.55
CA ALA A 81 -10.16 1.75 -12.67
C ALA A 81 -9.77 2.32 -11.30
N CYS A 82 -8.56 2.88 -11.20
CA CYS A 82 -8.04 3.44 -9.95
C CYS A 82 -8.86 4.61 -9.37
N ASP A 83 -9.47 5.42 -10.24
CA ASP A 83 -10.27 6.58 -9.84
C ASP A 83 -11.54 6.20 -9.10
N LEU A 84 -12.00 4.95 -9.28
CA LEU A 84 -13.20 4.44 -8.65
C LEU A 84 -12.91 3.73 -7.33
N LEU A 85 -11.66 3.39 -7.01
CA LEU A 85 -11.32 2.65 -5.80
C LEU A 85 -10.89 3.61 -4.69
N SER A 86 -11.52 3.50 -3.52
CA SER A 86 -11.06 4.12 -2.28
C SER A 86 -10.42 3.09 -1.36
N LEU A 87 -9.51 3.57 -0.51
CA LEU A 87 -8.85 2.80 0.54
C LEU A 87 -9.12 3.54 1.85
N ASP A 88 -9.86 2.90 2.75
CA ASP A 88 -10.18 3.47 4.05
C ASP A 88 -9.75 2.50 5.16
N ALA A 89 -9.39 3.04 6.32
CA ALA A 89 -9.14 2.27 7.53
C ALA A 89 -10.01 2.78 8.68
N MET A 90 -10.47 1.84 9.51
CA MET A 90 -11.25 2.10 10.70
C MET A 90 -10.72 1.26 11.85
N ASP A 91 -10.52 1.89 13.00
CA ASP A 91 -10.12 1.21 14.21
C ASP A 91 -11.29 0.97 15.18
N THR A 92 -11.09 0.14 16.20
CA THR A 92 -12.10 -0.11 17.24
C THR A 92 -12.38 1.10 18.12
N THR A 93 -11.55 2.14 18.08
CA THR A 93 -11.77 3.40 18.81
C THR A 93 -12.71 4.33 18.06
N GLY A 94 -13.00 4.03 16.79
CA GLY A 94 -13.83 4.84 15.90
C GLY A 94 -13.05 5.89 15.11
N GLU A 95 -11.72 5.90 15.18
CA GLU A 95 -10.88 6.71 14.29
C GLU A 95 -11.02 6.17 12.87
N GLN A 96 -11.45 7.05 11.95
CA GLN A 96 -11.62 6.75 10.53
C GLN A 96 -10.58 7.52 9.73
N HIS A 97 -9.74 6.80 9.02
CA HIS A 97 -8.86 7.35 8.00
C HIS A 97 -9.52 7.10 6.64
N LEU A 98 -10.33 8.04 6.19
CA LEU A 98 -10.97 8.02 4.87
C LEU A 98 -9.97 8.51 3.81
N HIS A 99 -10.01 7.90 2.62
CA HIS A 99 -9.16 8.29 1.48
C HIS A 99 -7.67 8.38 1.86
N ILE A 100 -7.11 7.26 2.34
CA ILE A 100 -5.70 7.21 2.75
C ILE A 100 -4.80 7.38 1.52
N ASP A 101 -4.43 8.63 1.27
CA ASP A 101 -3.67 9.04 0.09
C ASP A 101 -2.22 9.36 0.43
N HIS A 102 -1.92 9.59 1.71
CA HIS A 102 -0.55 9.80 2.18
C HIS A 102 0.22 8.47 2.13
N ASN A 103 1.27 8.42 1.30
CA ASN A 103 2.16 7.26 1.09
C ASN A 103 1.55 6.05 0.37
N ILE A 104 0.35 6.20 -0.21
CA ILE A 104 -0.27 5.23 -1.10
C ILE A 104 -0.22 5.75 -2.53
N TYR A 105 0.10 4.86 -3.46
CA TYR A 105 0.21 5.13 -4.87
C TYR A 105 -0.78 4.25 -5.63
N LYS A 106 -1.50 4.84 -6.57
CA LYS A 106 -2.39 4.13 -7.48
C LYS A 106 -1.80 4.16 -8.88
N ARG A 107 -1.68 3.00 -9.52
CA ARG A 107 -1.18 2.87 -10.89
C ARG A 107 -2.22 2.17 -11.75
N ARG A 108 -2.59 2.84 -12.85
CA ARG A 108 -3.52 2.32 -13.85
C ARG A 108 -2.83 1.24 -14.67
N LEU A 109 -3.49 0.09 -14.75
CA LEU A 109 -3.05 -1.07 -15.49
C LEU A 109 -4.08 -1.40 -16.58
N ASP A 110 -3.61 -2.01 -17.67
CA ASP A 110 -4.48 -2.65 -18.64
C ASP A 110 -5.09 -3.93 -18.05
N LEU A 111 -6.13 -4.48 -18.69
CA LEU A 111 -6.76 -5.76 -18.30
C LEU A 111 -5.77 -6.94 -18.26
N LYS A 112 -4.66 -6.89 -19.00
CA LYS A 112 -3.56 -7.86 -18.98
C LYS A 112 -2.50 -7.55 -17.92
N GLY A 113 -2.67 -6.46 -17.16
CA GLY A 113 -1.79 -6.10 -16.05
C GLY A 113 -0.55 -5.28 -16.41
N GLN A 114 -0.46 -4.74 -17.63
CA GLN A 114 0.63 -3.84 -18.03
C GLN A 114 0.34 -2.39 -17.61
N PRO A 115 1.34 -1.60 -17.21
CA PRO A 115 1.14 -0.20 -16.84
C PRO A 115 0.79 0.65 -18.06
N ILE A 116 -0.34 1.36 -18.00
CA ILE A 116 -0.77 2.33 -19.04
C ILE A 116 -0.10 3.69 -18.80
N GLU A 117 0.12 4.04 -17.52
CA GLU A 117 0.60 5.34 -17.09
C GLU A 117 1.65 5.21 -15.97
N ASN A 118 2.53 6.21 -15.88
CA ASN A 118 3.46 6.33 -14.76
C ASN A 118 2.68 6.50 -13.44
N PRO A 119 3.18 5.97 -12.32
CA PRO A 119 2.48 6.07 -11.04
C PRO A 119 2.27 7.54 -10.65
N LYS A 120 1.00 7.93 -10.49
CA LYS A 120 0.65 9.22 -9.90
C LYS A 120 0.49 9.01 -8.39
N LYS A 121 1.08 9.92 -7.60
CA LYS A 121 0.64 10.08 -6.21
C LYS A 121 -0.80 10.58 -6.22
N THR A 122 -1.61 10.15 -5.26
CA THR A 122 -2.93 10.74 -5.04
C THR A 122 -2.75 12.14 -4.43
N ASP A 123 -2.21 13.07 -5.20
CA ASP A 123 -2.00 14.44 -4.72
C ASP A 123 -3.29 15.24 -4.88
N LEU A 124 -3.79 15.76 -3.76
CA LEU A 124 -4.84 16.79 -3.63
C LEU A 124 -4.55 18.09 -4.43
N ALA A 125 -3.49 18.14 -5.24
CA ALA A 125 -3.09 19.31 -6.01
C ALA A 125 -3.88 19.48 -7.33
N GLU A 126 -4.51 18.42 -7.86
CA GLU A 126 -5.29 18.56 -9.11
C GLU A 126 -6.71 19.10 -8.90
N ILE A 127 -7.25 19.10 -7.67
CA ILE A 127 -8.55 19.74 -7.38
C ILE A 127 -8.42 21.28 -7.33
N LYS A 128 -7.22 21.83 -7.11
CA LYS A 128 -7.00 23.29 -7.08
C LYS A 128 -6.59 23.91 -8.41
N LYS A 129 -6.26 23.12 -9.45
CA LYS A 129 -5.92 23.67 -10.78
C LYS A 129 -7.12 23.99 -11.67
N SER A 130 -8.34 23.70 -11.23
CA SER A 130 -9.59 24.15 -11.88
C SER A 130 -10.25 25.34 -11.18
N THR A 131 -9.54 26.01 -10.27
CA THR A 131 -10.01 27.28 -9.67
C THR A 131 -8.99 28.36 -9.97
N GLU A 132 -8.94 28.82 -11.23
CA GLU A 132 -8.59 30.20 -11.61
C GLU A 132 -8.47 30.31 -13.13
N LYS A 133 -9.58 30.72 -13.76
CA LYS A 133 -9.70 31.92 -14.61
C LYS A 133 -11.16 31.99 -15.04
N ILE A 134 -11.98 32.60 -14.18
CA ILE A 134 -13.27 33.15 -14.61
C ILE A 134 -12.94 34.58 -15.01
N ASP A 135 -12.89 34.84 -16.32
CA ASP A 135 -12.85 36.18 -16.87
C ASP A 135 -14.12 36.95 -16.44
N PRO A 136 -14.03 38.22 -16.03
CA PRO A 136 -15.22 39.02 -15.73
C PRO A 136 -15.80 39.54 -17.04
N ALA A 137 -16.74 38.78 -17.59
CA ALA A 137 -17.67 39.21 -18.64
C ALA A 137 -18.97 38.43 -18.38
N ASP A 138 -20.17 38.99 -18.30
CA ASP A 138 -20.70 40.23 -18.82
C ASP A 138 -21.98 40.53 -18.02
N ASN A 139 -22.30 41.81 -17.87
CA ASN A 139 -23.52 42.27 -17.22
C ASN A 139 -24.72 41.99 -18.14
N SER A 140 -25.85 41.58 -17.55
CA SER A 140 -27.18 41.46 -18.17
C SER A 140 -27.50 40.16 -18.92
N THR A 141 -28.16 39.23 -18.23
CA THR A 141 -29.47 38.66 -18.61
C THR A 141 -29.95 37.73 -17.50
N THR A 142 -31.25 37.74 -17.20
CA THR A 142 -31.94 36.89 -16.21
C THR A 142 -31.36 35.46 -16.13
N PRO A 143 -31.12 34.89 -14.93
CA PRO A 143 -30.54 33.54 -14.84
C PRO A 143 -31.49 32.55 -15.53
N LYS A 144 -31.05 32.01 -16.67
CA LYS A 144 -31.78 30.94 -17.37
C LYS A 144 -31.72 29.70 -16.49
N CYS A 145 -32.84 29.40 -15.83
CA CYS A 145 -33.05 28.16 -15.09
C CYS A 145 -32.86 26.96 -16.03
N GLY A 146 -31.80 26.17 -15.78
CA GLY A 146 -31.57 24.91 -16.48
C GLY A 146 -32.51 23.80 -16.00
N ASP A 147 -32.82 22.87 -16.90
CA ASP A 147 -33.73 21.75 -16.62
C ASP A 147 -33.06 20.70 -15.72
N CYS A 148 -33.79 20.24 -14.70
CA CYS A 148 -33.39 19.13 -13.82
C CYS A 148 -33.95 17.77 -14.30
N TYR A 149 -34.49 17.69 -15.52
CA TYR A 149 -34.98 16.45 -16.15
C TYR A 149 -36.01 15.70 -15.28
N GLY A 150 -36.94 16.44 -14.69
CA GLY A 150 -37.99 15.90 -13.81
C GLY A 150 -37.59 15.72 -12.36
N ALA A 151 -36.34 16.00 -11.96
CA ALA A 151 -35.93 15.98 -10.56
C ALA A 151 -36.35 17.25 -9.77
N ALA A 152 -36.69 18.35 -10.47
CA ALA A 152 -37.15 19.60 -9.85
C ALA A 152 -38.41 19.40 -8.99
N GLY A 153 -38.49 20.08 -7.86
CA GLY A 153 -39.64 20.00 -6.95
C GLY A 153 -39.44 20.84 -5.70
N GLU A 154 -40.46 21.63 -5.36
CA GLU A 154 -40.43 22.54 -4.20
C GLU A 154 -40.30 21.79 -2.87
N GLU A 155 -40.80 20.55 -2.79
CA GLU A 155 -40.67 19.68 -1.60
C GLU A 155 -39.22 19.33 -1.23
N PHE A 156 -38.32 19.30 -2.22
CA PHE A 156 -36.92 18.94 -2.05
C PHE A 156 -35.98 20.14 -2.15
N GLY A 157 -36.54 21.36 -2.28
CA GLY A 157 -35.76 22.59 -2.45
C GLY A 157 -35.00 22.67 -3.78
N ILE A 158 -35.39 21.90 -4.80
CA ILE A 158 -34.72 21.85 -6.10
C ILE A 158 -35.51 22.72 -7.09
N THR A 159 -35.03 23.94 -7.32
CA THR A 159 -35.69 24.90 -8.22
C THR A 159 -35.14 24.83 -9.66
N CYS A 160 -33.84 24.65 -9.83
CA CYS A 160 -33.18 24.65 -11.14
C CYS A 160 -31.83 23.92 -11.11
N CYS A 161 -31.38 23.42 -12.26
CA CYS A 161 -30.11 22.71 -12.39
C CYS A 161 -29.31 23.28 -13.57
N ASN A 162 -28.32 24.10 -13.25
CA ASN A 162 -27.48 24.80 -14.23
C ASN A 162 -26.16 24.06 -14.49
N THR A 163 -25.66 23.33 -13.49
CA THR A 163 -24.41 22.57 -13.58
C THR A 163 -24.65 21.06 -13.55
N CYS A 164 -23.72 20.26 -14.09
CA CYS A 164 -23.82 18.80 -14.01
C CYS A 164 -23.84 18.29 -12.57
N ALA A 165 -23.11 18.97 -11.67
CA ALA A 165 -23.09 18.65 -10.24
C ALA A 165 -24.48 18.83 -9.61
N GLU A 166 -25.20 19.90 -9.95
CA GLU A 166 -26.57 20.14 -9.49
C GLU A 166 -27.55 19.08 -10.02
N VAL A 167 -27.43 18.67 -11.29
CA VAL A 167 -28.27 17.58 -11.85
C VAL A 167 -28.02 16.27 -11.11
N LYS A 168 -26.75 15.92 -10.88
CA LYS A 168 -26.37 14.72 -10.12
C LYS A 168 -26.90 14.75 -8.69
N GLU A 169 -26.77 15.87 -8.01
CA GLU A 169 -27.24 16.05 -6.65
C GLU A 169 -28.78 15.99 -6.56
N ALA A 170 -29.49 16.58 -7.52
CA ALA A 170 -30.94 16.50 -7.60
C ALA A 170 -31.42 15.04 -7.75
N TYR A 171 -30.77 14.26 -8.61
CA TYR A 171 -31.05 12.83 -8.78
C TYR A 171 -30.71 12.03 -7.52
N ARG A 172 -29.59 12.37 -6.85
CA ARG A 172 -29.18 11.75 -5.58
C ARG A 172 -30.21 11.96 -4.47
N ILE A 173 -30.71 13.19 -4.32
CA ILE A 173 -31.78 13.54 -3.35
C ILE A 173 -33.06 12.76 -3.66
N ARG A 174 -33.41 12.63 -4.95
CA ARG A 174 -34.55 11.84 -5.43
C ARG A 174 -34.31 10.33 -5.36
N LYS A 175 -33.09 9.88 -5.04
CA LYS A 175 -32.65 8.47 -5.06
C LYS A 175 -32.82 7.82 -6.43
N TRP A 176 -32.65 8.58 -7.50
CA TRP A 176 -32.71 8.13 -8.88
C TRP A 176 -31.30 7.84 -9.39
N ALA A 177 -31.10 6.68 -10.02
CA ALA A 177 -29.84 6.33 -10.66
C ALA A 177 -29.73 6.95 -12.06
N ILE A 178 -28.62 7.63 -12.33
CA ILE A 178 -28.30 8.17 -13.66
C ILE A 178 -27.67 7.06 -14.51
N GLN A 179 -28.41 6.46 -15.44
CA GLN A 179 -27.87 5.38 -16.28
C GLN A 179 -26.82 5.88 -17.29
N ASP A 180 -27.04 7.04 -17.88
CA ASP A 180 -26.11 7.67 -18.83
C ASP A 180 -26.07 9.19 -18.60
N PRO A 181 -24.99 9.73 -18.01
CA PRO A 181 -24.84 11.16 -17.81
C PRO A 181 -24.78 11.97 -19.12
N SER A 182 -24.47 11.35 -20.25
CA SER A 182 -24.39 12.04 -21.55
C SER A 182 -25.75 12.53 -22.08
N MET A 183 -26.83 11.97 -21.54
CA MET A 183 -28.22 12.40 -21.81
C MET A 183 -28.49 13.82 -21.31
N PHE A 184 -27.75 14.28 -20.30
CA PHE A 184 -27.91 15.63 -19.75
C PHE A 184 -27.00 16.62 -20.47
N VAL A 185 -27.58 17.70 -20.96
CA VAL A 185 -26.86 18.74 -21.71
C VAL A 185 -25.77 19.37 -20.84
N GLN A 186 -26.07 19.55 -19.55
CA GLN A 186 -25.16 20.10 -18.54
C GLN A 186 -23.94 19.19 -18.29
N CYS A 187 -24.02 17.90 -18.60
CA CYS A 187 -22.98 16.92 -18.30
C CYS A 187 -22.11 16.52 -19.50
N LYS A 188 -22.45 16.93 -20.73
CA LYS A 188 -21.73 16.52 -21.96
C LYS A 188 -20.22 16.80 -21.95
N ASN A 189 -19.80 17.87 -21.27
CA ASN A 189 -18.39 18.28 -21.18
C ASN A 189 -17.74 17.92 -19.83
N ASP A 190 -18.42 17.14 -18.99
CA ASP A 190 -17.92 16.77 -17.67
C ASP A 190 -16.88 15.65 -17.79
N ALA A 191 -15.69 15.87 -17.22
CA ALA A 191 -14.61 14.89 -17.16
C ALA A 191 -15.02 13.56 -16.49
N SER A 192 -16.08 13.56 -15.69
CA SER A 192 -16.66 12.34 -15.10
C SER A 192 -17.23 11.36 -16.13
N ILE A 193 -17.62 11.79 -17.34
CA ILE A 193 -18.08 10.87 -18.39
C ILE A 193 -16.94 9.97 -18.87
N GLU A 194 -15.74 10.53 -19.03
CA GLU A 194 -14.57 9.73 -19.41
C GLU A 194 -14.19 8.76 -18.28
N ARG A 195 -14.25 9.18 -17.01
CA ARG A 195 -14.06 8.27 -15.86
C ARG A 195 -15.07 7.10 -15.88
N LEU A 196 -16.33 7.37 -16.24
CA LEU A 196 -17.36 6.33 -16.39
C LEU A 196 -17.05 5.33 -17.51
N LYS A 197 -16.57 5.80 -18.67
CA LYS A 197 -16.24 4.93 -19.81
C LYS A 197 -15.07 3.99 -19.53
N HIS A 198 -14.13 4.45 -18.71
CA HIS A 198 -12.91 3.73 -18.34
C HIS A 198 -13.07 2.85 -17.09
N ALA A 199 -14.13 3.06 -16.30
CA ALA A 199 -14.35 2.45 -14.99
C ALA A 199 -14.11 0.93 -14.91
N PHE A 200 -14.50 0.17 -15.94
CA PHE A 200 -14.38 -1.30 -15.99
C PHE A 200 -13.47 -1.83 -17.10
N LYS A 201 -12.72 -0.95 -17.77
CA LYS A 201 -11.82 -1.33 -18.88
C LYS A 201 -10.36 -1.35 -18.46
N GLU A 202 -10.10 -1.14 -17.18
CA GLU A 202 -8.77 -1.00 -16.61
C GLU A 202 -8.68 -1.83 -15.34
N SER A 203 -7.46 -2.03 -14.87
CA SER A 203 -7.16 -2.59 -13.56
C SER A 203 -6.38 -1.56 -12.74
N CYS A 204 -6.35 -1.72 -11.43
CA CYS A 204 -5.63 -0.80 -10.55
C CYS A 204 -4.64 -1.53 -9.65
N GLN A 205 -3.40 -1.07 -9.63
CA GLN A 205 -2.43 -1.43 -8.62
C GLN A 205 -2.41 -0.37 -7.52
N ILE A 206 -2.68 -0.77 -6.29
CA ILE A 206 -2.60 0.05 -5.09
C ILE A 206 -1.39 -0.45 -4.30
N TYR A 207 -0.39 0.40 -4.13
CA TYR A 207 0.84 0.02 -3.42
C TYR A 207 1.39 1.17 -2.58
N GLY A 208 2.08 0.84 -1.50
CA GLY A 208 2.65 1.82 -0.59
C GLY A 208 2.52 1.36 0.86
N TYR A 209 2.34 2.32 1.77
CA TYR A 209 2.11 2.01 3.16
C TYR A 209 1.15 3.00 3.81
N MET A 210 0.44 2.54 4.85
CA MET A 210 -0.38 3.36 5.73
C MET A 210 0.09 3.22 7.17
N GLU A 211 -0.16 4.24 7.99
CA GLU A 211 0.13 4.23 9.42
C GLU A 211 -1.18 4.26 10.20
N VAL A 212 -1.44 3.20 10.98
CA VAL A 212 -2.66 3.04 11.76
C VAL A 212 -2.33 2.86 13.25
N ASN A 213 -3.31 2.98 14.14
CA ASN A 213 -3.10 2.65 15.56
C ASN A 213 -2.82 1.16 15.72
N ARG A 214 -1.96 0.79 16.70
CA ARG A 214 -1.75 -0.61 17.13
C ARG A 214 -2.92 -1.11 17.98
N VAL A 215 -4.11 -1.14 17.39
CA VAL A 215 -5.34 -1.64 18.00
C VAL A 215 -6.08 -2.50 16.98
N GLY A 216 -7.09 -3.23 17.45
CA GLY A 216 -7.99 -3.93 16.55
C GLY A 216 -8.60 -2.95 15.54
N GLY A 217 -8.66 -3.36 14.28
CA GLY A 217 -9.18 -2.51 13.21
C GLY A 217 -9.33 -3.28 11.91
N SER A 218 -9.80 -2.56 10.90
CA SER A 218 -10.00 -3.08 9.55
C SER A 218 -9.70 -1.99 8.54
N PHE A 219 -9.09 -2.34 7.42
CA PHE A 219 -9.07 -1.49 6.24
C PHE A 219 -9.82 -2.21 5.12
N HIS A 220 -10.44 -1.44 4.24
CA HIS A 220 -11.17 -1.97 3.10
C HIS A 220 -10.81 -1.19 1.84
N ILE A 221 -10.79 -1.91 0.72
CA ILE A 221 -10.69 -1.34 -0.62
C ILE A 221 -12.05 -1.56 -1.25
N ALA A 222 -12.72 -0.49 -1.65
CA ALA A 222 -14.06 -0.58 -2.21
C ALA A 222 -14.23 0.40 -3.37
N PRO A 223 -15.12 0.08 -4.32
CA PRO A 223 -15.51 1.03 -5.35
C PRO A 223 -16.39 2.14 -4.75
N GLY A 224 -16.26 3.34 -5.31
CA GLY A 224 -17.03 4.52 -4.94
C GLY A 224 -16.26 5.51 -4.07
N GLN A 225 -16.87 6.69 -3.88
CA GLN A 225 -16.38 7.63 -2.88
C GLN A 225 -16.91 7.22 -1.51
N SER A 226 -16.02 7.11 -0.52
CA SER A 226 -16.38 6.86 0.87
C SER A 226 -16.80 8.15 1.58
N PHE A 227 -17.88 8.06 2.37
CA PHE A 227 -18.39 9.12 3.24
C PHE A 227 -19.05 8.53 4.47
N SER A 228 -19.16 9.34 5.53
CA SER A 228 -19.76 8.94 6.81
C SER A 228 -21.07 9.69 7.02
N ILE A 229 -22.18 8.97 7.16
CA ILE A 229 -23.49 9.54 7.53
C ILE A 229 -23.94 8.91 8.84
N ASN A 230 -24.22 9.72 9.86
CA ASN A 230 -24.68 9.24 11.17
C ASN A 230 -23.77 8.14 11.77
N HIS A 231 -22.45 8.28 11.65
CA HIS A 231 -21.45 7.29 12.08
C HIS A 231 -21.47 5.96 11.30
N VAL A 232 -22.20 5.89 10.18
CA VAL A 232 -22.18 4.75 9.26
C VAL A 232 -21.29 5.07 8.07
N HIS A 233 -20.29 4.23 7.85
CA HIS A 233 -19.40 4.30 6.70
C HIS A 233 -20.08 3.72 5.46
N VAL A 234 -20.23 4.53 4.41
CA VAL A 234 -20.91 4.15 3.16
C VAL A 234 -20.07 4.55 1.95
N HIS A 235 -20.24 3.79 0.86
CA HIS A 235 -19.60 4.05 -0.43
C HIS A 235 -20.65 4.42 -1.47
N ASP A 236 -20.45 5.53 -2.18
CA ASP A 236 -21.29 5.89 -3.31
C ASP A 236 -20.76 5.22 -4.57
N VAL A 237 -21.44 4.16 -4.98
CA VAL A 237 -21.14 3.42 -6.22
C VAL A 237 -22.01 3.86 -7.39
N GLN A 238 -22.88 4.86 -7.21
CA GLN A 238 -23.67 5.35 -8.33
C GLN A 238 -22.76 6.01 -9.37
N PRO A 239 -23.00 5.78 -10.67
CA PRO A 239 -24.19 5.15 -11.27
C PRO A 239 -24.10 3.64 -11.53
N TYR A 240 -23.07 2.96 -11.02
CA TYR A 240 -22.78 1.59 -11.42
C TYR A 240 -23.68 0.57 -10.71
N SER A 241 -24.14 -0.42 -11.48
CA SER A 241 -24.84 -1.57 -10.90
C SER A 241 -23.88 -2.45 -10.11
N SER A 242 -24.35 -3.01 -9.00
CA SER A 242 -23.58 -3.95 -8.18
C SER A 242 -23.09 -5.17 -8.99
N SER A 243 -23.84 -5.60 -10.01
CA SER A 243 -23.45 -6.70 -10.90
C SER A 243 -22.31 -6.37 -11.88
N ALA A 244 -21.99 -5.09 -12.07
CA ALA A 244 -20.90 -4.66 -12.95
C ALA A 244 -19.51 -4.79 -12.30
N PHE A 245 -19.45 -4.92 -10.98
CA PHE A 245 -18.19 -4.95 -10.24
C PHE A 245 -17.59 -6.35 -10.19
N ASN A 246 -16.48 -6.53 -10.93
CA ASN A 246 -15.62 -7.69 -10.74
C ASN A 246 -14.49 -7.34 -9.75
N LEU A 247 -14.71 -7.62 -8.47
CA LEU A 247 -13.73 -7.37 -7.41
C LEU A 247 -12.72 -8.52 -7.26
N SER A 248 -12.27 -9.10 -8.38
CA SER A 248 -11.15 -10.05 -8.35
C SER A 248 -9.85 -9.30 -8.08
N TYR A 249 -9.02 -9.78 -7.17
CA TYR A 249 -7.76 -9.11 -6.81
C TYR A 249 -6.63 -10.11 -6.59
N LYS A 250 -5.41 -9.59 -6.70
CA LYS A 250 -4.17 -10.29 -6.36
C LYS A 250 -3.43 -9.48 -5.30
N ILE A 251 -3.23 -10.09 -4.14
CA ILE A 251 -2.33 -9.59 -3.11
C ILE A 251 -0.92 -9.97 -3.55
N ARG A 252 -0.12 -8.99 -3.95
CA ARG A 252 1.31 -9.23 -4.24
C ARG A 252 2.09 -9.26 -2.94
N HIS A 253 1.82 -8.28 -2.07
CA HIS A 253 2.45 -8.18 -0.77
C HIS A 253 1.51 -7.56 0.27
N LEU A 254 1.45 -8.13 1.47
CA LEU A 254 0.87 -7.49 2.64
C LEU A 254 1.71 -7.82 3.88
N SER A 255 2.25 -6.79 4.53
CA SER A 255 3.05 -6.94 5.75
C SER A 255 2.73 -5.87 6.78
N PHE A 256 3.04 -6.18 8.05
CA PHE A 256 2.79 -5.33 9.20
C PHE A 256 4.12 -5.02 9.89
N GLY A 257 4.45 -3.75 10.03
CA GLY A 257 5.71 -3.28 10.60
C GLY A 257 6.87 -3.31 9.62
N THR A 258 8.05 -3.61 10.15
CA THR A 258 9.30 -3.73 9.39
C THR A 258 9.45 -5.12 8.80
N ASN A 259 10.10 -5.21 7.63
CA ASN A 259 10.39 -6.51 7.02
C ASN A 259 11.47 -7.24 7.84
N ILE A 260 11.18 -8.46 8.27
CA ILE A 260 12.09 -9.31 9.04
C ILE A 260 12.68 -10.35 8.07
N PRO A 261 14.01 -10.38 7.88
CA PRO A 261 14.66 -11.37 7.01
C PRO A 261 14.30 -12.80 7.43
N GLY A 262 13.87 -13.62 6.46
CA GLY A 262 13.50 -15.02 6.71
C GLY A 262 12.02 -15.25 7.06
N VAL A 263 11.25 -14.21 7.37
CA VAL A 263 9.81 -14.33 7.61
C VAL A 263 9.04 -14.13 6.30
N THR A 264 8.24 -15.13 5.92
CA THR A 264 7.34 -15.05 4.76
C THR A 264 5.93 -14.67 5.22
N ASN A 265 5.30 -13.68 4.58
CA ASN A 265 3.92 -13.34 4.90
C ASN A 265 2.97 -14.39 4.28
N PRO A 266 1.97 -14.89 5.03
CA PRO A 266 1.17 -16.04 4.62
C PRO A 266 0.24 -15.77 3.42
N ILE A 267 -0.06 -14.51 3.14
CA ILE A 267 -1.00 -14.09 2.10
C ILE A 267 -0.33 -13.42 0.90
N ASP A 268 1.00 -13.34 0.90
CA ASP A 268 1.74 -12.83 -0.26
C ASP A 268 1.47 -13.72 -1.48
N ASN A 269 1.35 -13.09 -2.65
CA ASN A 269 1.00 -13.73 -3.92
C ASN A 269 -0.36 -14.45 -3.98
N THR A 270 -1.29 -14.17 -3.06
CA THR A 270 -2.64 -14.74 -3.09
C THR A 270 -3.52 -14.09 -4.16
N GLN A 271 -4.26 -14.89 -4.92
CA GLN A 271 -5.25 -14.40 -5.89
C GLN A 271 -6.65 -14.85 -5.50
N VAL A 272 -7.60 -13.93 -5.53
CA VAL A 272 -9.02 -14.18 -5.28
C VAL A 272 -9.82 -13.78 -6.50
N ILE A 273 -10.63 -14.71 -7.00
CA ILE A 273 -11.55 -14.48 -8.11
C ILE A 273 -12.95 -14.30 -7.53
N SER A 274 -13.60 -13.18 -7.84
CA SER A 274 -14.95 -12.92 -7.36
C SER A 274 -15.99 -13.68 -8.18
N SER A 275 -16.65 -14.66 -7.56
CA SER A 275 -17.76 -15.42 -8.14
C SER A 275 -19.13 -14.81 -7.77
N GLY A 276 -19.31 -13.52 -8.07
CA GLY A 276 -20.58 -12.82 -7.85
C GLY A 276 -20.87 -12.38 -6.40
N LYS A 277 -19.89 -12.50 -5.49
CA LYS A 277 -19.96 -11.92 -4.15
C LYS A 277 -19.40 -10.50 -4.16
N LEU A 278 -20.16 -9.56 -3.62
CA LEU A 278 -19.77 -8.14 -3.54
C LEU A 278 -18.67 -7.88 -2.50
N ASN A 279 -18.52 -8.75 -1.50
CA ASN A 279 -17.58 -8.55 -0.40
C ASN A 279 -16.71 -9.80 -0.18
N ASN A 280 -15.41 -9.59 -0.03
CA ASN A 280 -14.45 -10.59 0.43
C ASN A 280 -13.77 -10.08 1.69
N PHE A 281 -13.69 -10.93 2.72
CA PHE A 281 -13.11 -10.57 4.01
C PHE A 281 -11.94 -11.50 4.33
N PHE A 282 -10.85 -10.91 4.84
CA PHE A 282 -9.77 -11.64 5.48
C PHE A 282 -9.64 -11.19 6.92
N PHE A 283 -9.49 -12.17 7.81
CA PHE A 283 -9.20 -11.93 9.22
C PHE A 283 -7.76 -12.32 9.47
N LEU A 284 -6.93 -11.35 9.80
CA LEU A 284 -5.51 -11.54 10.09
C LEU A 284 -5.27 -11.28 11.57
N HIS A 285 -4.71 -12.28 12.25
CA HIS A 285 -4.19 -12.08 13.59
C HIS A 285 -2.71 -11.74 13.48
N VAL A 286 -2.34 -10.53 13.89
CA VAL A 286 -0.98 -10.01 13.75
C VAL A 286 -0.32 -10.02 15.11
N THR A 287 0.71 -10.85 15.25
CA THR A 287 1.62 -10.81 16.40
C THR A 287 2.77 -9.87 16.04
N LEU A 288 2.91 -8.79 16.80
CA LEU A 288 4.04 -7.86 16.65
C LEU A 288 5.17 -8.36 17.56
N PHE A 289 6.36 -8.51 16.98
CA PHE A 289 7.60 -8.88 17.65
C PHE A 289 8.43 -7.63 17.93
#